data_AF-A0A5P0ZSN4-F1
#
_entry.id   AF-A0A5P0ZSN4-F1
#
_cell.length_a   1.000
_cell.length_b   1.000
_cell.length_c   1.000
_cell.angle_alpha   90.00
_cell.angle_beta   90.00
_cell.angle_gamma   90.00
#
_symmetry.space_group_name_H-M   'P 1'
#
loop_
_entity.id
_entity.type
_entity.pdbx_description
1 polymer ?
#
loop_
_entity_poly.entity_id
_entity_poly.type
_entity_poly.pdbx_seq_one_letter_code
_entity_poly.pdbx_strand_id
1 'polypeptide(L)'
;MSNELVKYQPELNTIPLRKFSPTEMNLFFSIVSRMRDKGDQTVRFSFDQLKDLSNYKPTANRRFIDDLKRTYNHLMDLRFGSQSKSGLSFE
;
A
#
# COMPACT_ATOMS: atom_id res chain seq x y z
N MET A 1 13.83 14.40 -5.97
CA MET A 1 12.68 13.59 -6.44
C MET A 1 11.43 14.35 -6.05
N SER A 2 10.62 14.71 -7.03
CA SER A 2 9.35 15.43 -6.89
C SER A 2 8.49 14.73 -5.83
N ASN A 3 7.85 15.46 -4.91
CA ASN A 3 6.79 14.90 -4.07
C ASN A 3 5.66 14.45 -5.01
N GLU A 4 5.69 13.18 -5.45
CA GLU A 4 4.62 12.60 -6.25
C GLU A 4 3.38 12.54 -5.36
N LEU A 5 2.40 13.42 -5.64
CA LEU A 5 1.12 13.39 -4.96
C LEU A 5 0.41 12.09 -5.32
N VAL A 6 0.32 11.16 -4.36
CA VAL A 6 -0.38 9.90 -4.55
C VAL A 6 -1.88 10.16 -4.56
N LYS A 7 -2.51 10.02 -5.75
CA LYS A 7 -3.97 10.05 -5.90
C LYS A 7 -4.54 8.65 -5.75
N TYR A 8 -5.52 8.51 -4.87
CA TYR A 8 -6.17 7.24 -4.54
C TYR A 8 -7.68 7.45 -4.32
N GLN A 9 -8.46 6.37 -4.42
CA GLN A 9 -9.92 6.44 -4.26
C GLN A 9 -10.30 6.68 -2.78
N PRO A 10 -11.28 7.56 -2.48
CA PRO A 10 -11.64 7.93 -1.10
C PRO A 10 -11.96 6.75 -0.18
N GLU A 11 -12.46 5.65 -0.74
CA GLU A 11 -12.79 4.40 -0.05
C GLU A 11 -11.57 3.83 0.69
N LEU A 12 -10.34 4.07 0.22
CA LEU A 12 -9.12 3.65 0.91
C LEU A 12 -8.95 4.32 2.29
N ASN A 13 -9.60 5.47 2.54
CA ASN A 13 -9.61 6.09 3.87
C ASN A 13 -10.39 5.28 4.91
N THR A 14 -11.23 4.34 4.47
CA THR A 14 -11.99 3.44 5.36
C THR A 14 -11.14 2.27 5.86
N ILE A 15 -9.97 2.05 5.24
CA ILE A 15 -9.08 0.96 5.62
C ILE A 15 -8.45 1.27 6.99
N PRO A 16 -8.53 0.35 7.97
CA PRO A 16 -7.98 0.56 9.30
C PRO A 16 -6.44 0.45 9.30
N LEU A 17 -5.74 1.49 8.87
CA LEU A 17 -4.28 1.54 8.78
C LEU A 17 -3.58 1.84 10.13
N ARG A 18 -4.29 1.86 11.27
CA ARG A 18 -3.74 2.22 12.59
C ARG A 18 -2.52 1.37 13.02
N LYS A 19 -2.43 0.13 12.53
CA LYS A 19 -1.33 -0.79 12.85
C LYS A 19 -0.06 -0.51 12.02
N PHE A 20 -0.16 0.27 10.95
CA PHE A 20 0.95 0.54 10.05
C PHE A 20 1.84 1.63 10.65
N SER A 21 3.13 1.38 10.68
CA SER A 21 4.16 2.41 10.87
C SER A 21 4.21 3.36 9.67
N PRO A 22 4.82 4.56 9.80
CA PRO A 22 4.96 5.50 8.68
C PRO A 22 5.64 4.89 7.46
N THR A 23 6.62 4.01 7.67
CA THR A 23 7.31 3.29 6.59
C THR A 23 6.39 2.31 5.88
N GLU A 24 5.60 1.54 6.63
CA GLU A 24 4.65 0.57 6.06
C GLU A 24 3.51 1.30 5.32
N MET A 25 3.06 2.47 5.83
CA MET A 25 2.12 3.33 5.12
C MET A 25 2.71 3.84 3.80
N ASN A 26 3.96 4.31 3.79
CA ASN A 26 4.63 4.74 2.57
C ASN A 26 4.74 3.58 1.56
N LEU A 27 5.12 2.38 2.01
CA LEU A 27 5.14 1.19 1.16
C LEU A 27 3.77 0.87 0.58
N PHE A 28 2.72 0.87 1.42
CA PHE A 28 1.35 0.60 1.00
C PHE A 28 0.89 1.59 -0.08
N PHE A 29 0.95 2.89 0.19
CA PHE A 29 0.47 3.90 -0.76
C PHE A 29 1.30 3.94 -2.04
N SER A 30 2.61 3.70 -1.96
CA SER A 30 3.44 3.62 -3.16
C SER A 30 3.09 2.40 -4.03
N ILE A 31 2.79 1.25 -3.43
CA ILE A 31 2.30 0.07 -4.15
C ILE A 31 0.94 0.38 -4.79
N VAL A 32 -0.01 0.90 -4.02
CA VAL A 32 -1.37 1.25 -4.50
C VAL A 32 -1.30 2.24 -5.67
N SER A 33 -0.42 3.24 -5.59
CA SER A 33 -0.24 4.24 -6.65
C SER A 33 0.17 3.63 -8.00
N ARG A 34 0.98 2.56 -7.95
CA ARG A 34 1.48 1.85 -9.14
C ARG A 34 0.49 0.82 -9.66
N MET A 35 -0.41 0.33 -8.81
CA MET A 35 -1.46 -0.61 -9.16
C MET A 35 -2.73 0.06 -9.70
N ARG A 36 -2.99 1.33 -9.36
CA ARG A 36 -4.24 2.05 -9.68
C ARG A 36 -4.72 1.87 -11.13
N ASP A 37 -3.82 2.00 -12.09
CA ASP A 37 -4.16 2.02 -13.52
C ASP A 37 -3.93 0.65 -14.20
N LYS A 38 -3.80 -0.41 -13.40
CA LYS A 38 -3.47 -1.77 -13.88
C LYS A 38 -4.64 -2.74 -13.88
N GLY A 39 -5.77 -2.38 -13.25
CA GLY A 39 -6.95 -3.25 -13.14
C GLY A 39 -6.56 -4.62 -12.59
N ASP A 40 -6.96 -5.67 -13.29
CA ASP A 40 -6.74 -7.08 -12.86
C ASP A 40 -5.38 -7.64 -13.30
N GLN A 41 -4.50 -6.81 -13.87
CA GLN A 41 -3.19 -7.27 -14.31
C GLN A 41 -2.29 -7.60 -13.12
N THR A 42 -1.50 -8.66 -13.27
CA THR A 42 -0.44 -8.96 -12.31
C THR A 42 0.67 -7.91 -12.38
N VAL A 43 0.86 -7.18 -11.29
CA VAL A 43 1.96 -6.22 -11.14
C VAL A 43 3.12 -6.87 -10.41
N ARG A 44 4.33 -6.80 -10.97
CA ARG A 44 5.56 -7.28 -10.34
C ARG A 44 6.45 -6.10 -9.96
N PHE A 45 6.88 -6.07 -8.71
CA PHE A 45 7.86 -5.12 -8.21
C PHE A 45 9.17 -5.85 -7.90
N SER A 46 10.28 -5.31 -8.38
CA SER A 46 11.60 -5.69 -7.89
C SER A 46 11.85 -5.11 -6.51
N PHE A 47 12.80 -5.71 -5.78
CA PHE A 47 13.18 -5.25 -4.45
C PHE A 47 13.66 -3.79 -4.46
N ASP A 48 14.48 -3.42 -5.44
CA ASP A 48 15.00 -2.05 -5.57
C ASP A 48 13.90 -1.05 -5.89
N GLN A 49 12.94 -1.42 -6.76
CA GLN A 49 11.76 -0.57 -7.00
C GLN A 49 10.98 -0.30 -5.71
N LEU A 50 10.79 -1.31 -4.85
CA LEU A 50 10.09 -1.09 -3.57
C LEU A 50 10.87 -0.18 -2.62
N LYS A 51 12.22 -0.23 -2.63
CA LYS A 51 13.06 0.69 -1.84
C LYS A 51 12.94 2.12 -2.33
N ASP A 52 13.00 2.32 -3.65
CA ASP A 52 12.88 3.64 -4.27
C ASP A 52 11.50 4.24 -3.99
N LEU A 53 10.45 3.42 -4.14
CA LEU A 53 9.06 3.78 -3.92
C LEU A 53 8.76 4.18 -2.47
N SER A 54 9.46 3.60 -1.50
CA SER A 54 9.28 3.90 -0.08
C SER A 54 10.29 4.92 0.47
N ASN A 55 11.14 5.49 -0.42
CA ASN A 55 12.23 6.39 -0.08
C ASN A 55 13.16 5.81 1.01
N TYR A 56 13.43 4.50 0.93
CA TYR A 56 14.23 3.80 1.90
C TYR A 56 15.73 4.04 1.67
N LYS A 57 16.50 4.29 2.74
CA LYS A 57 17.94 4.51 2.60
C LYS A 57 18.66 3.24 2.11
N PRO A 58 19.64 3.35 1.20
CA PRO A 58 20.35 2.19 0.62
C PRO A 58 20.98 1.26 1.66
N THR A 59 21.44 1.80 2.79
CA THR A 59 22.20 1.08 3.84
C THR A 59 21.35 0.17 4.73
N ALA A 60 20.03 0.23 4.63
CA ALA A 60 19.13 -0.41 5.60
C ALA A 60 18.43 -1.67 5.04
N ASN A 61 19.12 -2.47 4.21
CA ASN A 61 18.56 -3.65 3.53
C ASN A 61 17.86 -4.65 4.46
N ARG A 62 18.48 -5.01 5.59
CA ARG A 62 17.89 -6.00 6.52
C ARG A 62 16.60 -5.48 7.15
N ARG A 63 16.61 -4.22 7.58
CA ARG A 63 15.45 -3.54 8.15
C ARG A 63 14.33 -3.40 7.12
N PHE A 64 14.68 -3.12 5.87
CA PHE A 64 13.71 -3.03 4.78
C PHE A 64 12.97 -4.36 4.54
N ILE A 65 13.69 -5.49 4.58
CA ILE A 65 13.06 -6.82 4.45
C ILE A 65 12.05 -7.04 5.59
N ASP A 66 12.40 -6.65 6.82
CA ASP A 66 11.51 -6.81 7.98
C ASP A 66 10.28 -5.89 7.87
N ASP A 67 10.45 -4.65 7.42
CA ASP A 67 9.34 -3.72 7.14
C ASP A 67 8.45 -4.22 6.00
N LEU A 68 9.02 -4.83 4.95
CA LEU A 68 8.27 -5.41 3.85
C LEU A 68 7.43 -6.61 4.31
N LYS A 69 8.00 -7.49 5.14
CA LYS A 69 7.28 -8.64 5.74
C LYS A 69 6.14 -8.18 6.64
N ARG A 70 6.36 -7.15 7.46
CA ARG A 70 5.31 -6.60 8.31
C ARG A 70 4.21 -5.92 7.51
N THR A 71 4.57 -5.14 6.48
CA THR A 71 3.60 -4.57 5.54
C THR A 71 2.74 -5.66 4.91
N TYR A 72 3.34 -6.75 4.44
CA TYR A 72 2.61 -7.90 3.88
C TYR A 72 1.62 -8.51 4.89
N ASN A 73 2.05 -8.77 6.13
CA ASN A 73 1.18 -9.33 7.16
C ASN A 73 0.01 -8.37 7.49
N HIS A 74 0.31 -7.07 7.63
CA HIS A 74 -0.73 -6.08 7.90
C HIS A 74 -1.72 -5.93 6.75
N LEU A 75 -1.26 -6.07 5.50
CA LEU A 75 -2.15 -6.11 4.34
C LEU A 75 -3.09 -7.31 4.36
N MET A 76 -2.62 -8.50 4.74
CA MET A 76 -3.49 -9.68 4.86
C MET A 76 -4.50 -9.57 6.00
N ASP A 77 -4.17 -8.81 7.04
CA ASP A 77 -5.07 -8.56 8.18
C ASP A 77 -6.15 -7.50 7.87
N LEU A 78 -6.05 -6.79 6.74
CA LEU A 78 -7.01 -5.76 6.39
C LEU A 78 -8.38 -6.39 6.13
N ARG A 79 -9.36 -5.96 6.93
CA ARG A 79 -10.77 -6.26 6.72
C ARG A 79 -11.44 -4.96 6.29
N PHE A 80 -11.88 -4.93 5.05
CA PHE A 80 -12.66 -3.84 4.47
C PHE A 80 -13.76 -4.46 3.64
N GLY A 81 -14.89 -3.76 3.55
CA GLY A 81 -16.03 -4.14 2.73
C GLY A 81 -16.62 -2.87 2.12
N SER A 82 -17.33 -3.03 1.02
CA SER A 82 -18.01 -1.91 0.36
C SER A 82 -19.53 -2.05 0.56
N GLN A 83 -20.15 -0.96 1.00
CA GLN A 83 -21.60 -0.87 1.05
C GLN A 83 -22.04 0.01 -0.11
N SER A 84 -23.00 -0.46 -0.91
CA SER A 84 -23.55 0.38 -1.98
C SER A 84 -24.19 1.64 -1.40
N LYS A 85 -24.20 2.72 -2.18
CA LYS A 85 -24.85 3.99 -1.78
C LYS A 85 -26.33 3.83 -1.44
N SER A 86 -26.98 2.80 -1.98
CA SER A 86 -28.38 2.44 -1.67
C SER A 86 -28.52 1.63 -0.37
N GLY A 87 -27.43 1.11 0.19
CA GLY A 87 -27.43 0.25 1.37
C GLY A 87 -27.96 -1.16 1.14
N LEU A 88 -28.30 -1.50 -0.11
CA LEU A 88 -28.98 -2.76 -0.47
C LEU A 88 -28.01 -3.90 -0.82
N SER A 89 -26.70 -3.62 -0.92
CA SER A 89 -25.68 -4.64 -1.17
C SER A 89 -24.44 -4.41 -0.30
N PHE A 90 -23.85 -5.52 0.14
CA PHE A 90 -22.64 -5.61 0.95
C PHE A 90 -21.69 -6.60 0.27
N GLU A 91 -20.48 -6.14 -0.07
CA GLU A 91 -19.39 -6.96 -0.63
C GLU A 91 -18.14 -6.88 0.24
#